data_AF-A0A7I4XUH7-F1
#
_entry.id   AF-A0A7I4XUH7-F1
#
_cell.length_a   1.000
_cell.length_b   1.000
_cell.length_c   1.000
_cell.angle_alpha   90.00
_cell.angle_beta   90.00
_cell.angle_gamma   90.00
#
_symmetry.space_group_name_H-M   'P 1'
#
loop_
_entity.id
_entity.type
_entity.pdbx_description
1 polymer ?
#
loop_
_entity_poly.entity_id
_entity_poly.type
_entity_poly.pdbx_seq_one_letter_code
_entity_poly.pdbx_strand_id
1 'polypeptide(L)'
;MDNHDIDRFRGLDMSHGFIKSIVKNQIDRDEYHKVMEERKIEVQRKFRESKKRKPPPAVECKLYVPPHLRGKDETPSVKRDVADRKNPCPAIVSEIEESTLREKVRNRIQARPEETITFSPTGKDSVSSSTPSRPIFLLNLKKNTGDSVDVAVMSTDNAARLAKELGRKHGFTDDQCRMLRLTLERELEARLPS
;
A
#
# COMPACT_ATOMS: atom_id res chain seq x y z
N MET A 1 -27.10 3.56 35.14
CA MET A 1 -27.29 3.70 33.68
C MET A 1 -28.58 4.47 33.51
N ASP A 2 -28.45 5.77 33.32
CA ASP A 2 -29.58 6.70 33.34
C ASP A 2 -30.43 6.57 32.07
N ASN A 3 -31.75 6.52 32.23
CA ASN A 3 -32.72 6.31 31.15
C ASN A 3 -32.70 7.40 30.05
N HIS A 4 -31.94 8.49 30.24
CA HIS A 4 -31.82 9.58 29.26
C HIS A 4 -30.91 9.26 28.07
N ASP A 5 -29.99 8.30 28.16
CA ASP A 5 -29.12 7.95 27.03
C ASP A 5 -29.82 7.06 25.99
N ILE A 6 -30.84 6.32 26.40
CA ILE A 6 -31.59 5.40 25.52
C ILE A 6 -32.41 6.17 24.48
N ASP A 7 -32.94 7.35 24.85
CA ASP A 7 -33.75 8.17 23.93
C ASP A 7 -32.91 8.90 22.87
N ARG A 8 -31.61 9.14 23.11
CA ARG A 8 -30.71 9.76 22.12
C ARG A 8 -30.36 8.82 20.97
N PHE A 9 -30.39 7.51 21.21
CA PHE A 9 -30.12 6.47 20.22
C PHE A 9 -31.39 5.75 19.74
N ARG A 10 -32.56 6.42 19.80
CA ARG A 10 -33.81 5.90 19.24
C ARG A 10 -33.64 5.49 17.78
N GLY A 11 -33.62 4.18 17.53
CA GLY A 11 -33.47 3.57 16.20
C GLY A 11 -32.15 2.83 15.99
N LEU A 12 -31.20 2.91 16.93
CA LEU A 12 -29.98 2.11 16.92
C LEU A 12 -30.09 0.98 17.94
N ASP A 13 -30.28 -0.23 17.43
CA ASP A 13 -30.27 -1.44 18.26
C ASP A 13 -28.84 -1.80 18.66
N MET A 14 -28.55 -1.62 19.95
CA MET A 14 -27.26 -1.93 20.56
C MET A 14 -27.05 -3.44 20.76
N SER A 15 -28.13 -4.23 20.70
CA SER A 15 -28.09 -5.69 20.87
C SER A 15 -27.69 -6.43 19.57
N HIS A 16 -28.05 -5.90 18.40
CA HIS A 16 -27.81 -6.53 17.09
C HIS A 16 -26.34 -6.48 16.60
N GLY A 17 -25.40 -6.06 17.44
CA GLY A 17 -23.97 -6.01 17.09
C GLY A 17 -23.60 -5.00 15.99
N PHE A 18 -24.58 -4.30 15.41
CA PHE A 18 -24.38 -3.27 14.39
C PHE A 18 -23.45 -2.16 14.90
N ILE A 19 -23.66 -1.73 16.15
CA ILE A 19 -22.77 -0.76 16.80
C ILE A 19 -21.35 -1.29 16.95
N LYS A 20 -21.18 -2.59 17.23
CA LYS A 20 -19.87 -3.25 17.32
C LYS A 20 -19.17 -3.25 15.94
N SER A 21 -19.92 -3.41 14.86
CA SER A 21 -19.40 -3.31 13.49
C SER A 21 -18.96 -1.90 13.13
N ILE A 22 -19.70 -0.86 13.54
CA ILE A 22 -19.31 0.54 13.34
C ILE A 22 -18.01 0.84 14.09
N VAL A 23 -17.94 0.47 15.37
CA VAL A 23 -16.73 0.66 16.20
C VAL A 23 -15.55 -0.07 15.60
N LYS A 24 -15.73 -1.34 15.19
CA LYS A 24 -14.69 -2.12 14.53
C LYS A 24 -14.20 -1.44 13.24
N ASN A 25 -15.09 -0.94 12.40
CA ASN A 25 -14.72 -0.24 11.16
C ASN A 25 -14.02 1.09 11.41
N GLN A 26 -14.30 1.77 12.52
CA GLN A 26 -13.55 2.97 12.92
C GLN A 26 -12.13 2.60 13.35
N ILE A 27 -11.99 1.60 14.23
CA ILE A 27 -10.69 1.08 14.68
C ILE A 27 -9.86 0.59 13.49
N ASP A 28 -10.47 -0.16 12.56
CA ASP A 28 -9.78 -0.66 11.37
C ASP A 28 -9.20 0.47 10.51
N ARG A 29 -9.95 1.56 10.31
CA ARG A 29 -9.46 2.74 9.57
C ARG A 29 -8.33 3.45 10.29
N ASP A 30 -8.47 3.65 11.60
CA ASP A 30 -7.50 4.38 12.41
C ASP A 30 -6.18 3.60 12.55
N GLU A 31 -6.26 2.30 12.83
CA GLU A 31 -5.08 1.43 12.93
C GLU A 31 -4.38 1.30 11.58
N TYR A 32 -5.14 1.15 10.48
CA TYR A 32 -4.55 1.12 9.14
C TYR A 32 -3.80 2.43 8.83
N HIS A 33 -4.43 3.58 9.09
CA HIS A 33 -3.81 4.88 8.86
C HIS A 33 -2.55 5.06 9.71
N LYS A 34 -2.59 4.64 10.98
CA LYS A 34 -1.47 4.68 11.90
C LYS A 34 -0.30 3.81 11.43
N VAL A 35 -0.56 2.54 11.07
CA VAL A 35 0.46 1.61 10.55
C VAL A 35 1.09 2.15 9.25
N MET A 36 0.29 2.75 8.37
CA MET A 36 0.79 3.32 7.12
C MET A 36 1.68 4.55 7.34
N GLU A 37 1.29 5.46 8.24
CA GLU A 37 2.13 6.60 8.60
C GLU A 37 3.40 6.17 9.36
N GLU A 38 3.32 5.19 10.25
CA GLU A 38 4.50 4.58 10.91
C GLU A 38 5.46 3.98 9.87
N ARG A 39 4.94 3.26 8.87
CA ARG A 39 5.74 2.69 7.78
C ARG A 39 6.40 3.77 6.93
N LYS A 40 5.68 4.85 6.63
CA LYS A 40 6.21 6.01 5.90
C LYS A 40 7.32 6.72 6.68
N ILE A 41 7.15 6.88 7.99
CA ILE A 41 8.17 7.43 8.89
C ILE A 41 9.38 6.48 8.98
N GLU A 42 9.17 5.17 9.07
CA GLU A 42 10.25 4.17 9.10
C GLU A 42 11.07 4.18 7.80
N VAL A 43 10.41 4.19 6.63
CA VAL A 43 11.10 4.30 5.34
C VAL A 43 11.89 5.61 5.24
N GLN A 44 11.29 6.73 5.65
CA GLN A 44 11.98 8.02 5.68
C GLN A 44 13.17 8.02 6.66
N ARG A 45 13.03 7.37 7.82
CA ARG A 45 14.10 7.22 8.80
C ARG A 45 15.25 6.39 8.25
N LYS A 46 14.97 5.23 7.65
CA LYS A 46 15.96 4.36 7.00
C LYS A 46 16.72 5.08 5.89
N PHE A 47 16.03 5.91 5.10
CA PHE A 47 16.67 6.74 4.08
C PHE A 47 17.55 7.86 4.67
N ARG A 48 17.15 8.47 5.78
CA ARG A 48 17.98 9.46 6.49
C ARG A 48 19.18 8.80 7.18
N GLU A 49 19.02 7.60 7.72
CA GLU A 49 20.05 6.87 8.47
C GLU A 49 21.09 6.25 7.54
N SER A 50 20.69 5.73 6.38
CA SER A 50 21.63 5.30 5.33
C SER A 50 22.49 6.46 4.81
N LYS A 51 21.96 7.69 4.83
CA LYS A 51 22.71 8.92 4.49
C LYS A 51 23.69 9.37 5.57
N LYS A 52 23.56 8.89 6.82
CA LYS A 52 24.45 9.24 7.95
C LYS A 52 25.68 8.33 8.10
N ARG A 53 25.78 7.22 7.36
CA ARG A 53 26.89 6.25 7.48
C ARG A 53 28.14 6.58 6.65
N LYS A 54 28.22 7.76 6.03
CA LYS A 54 29.46 8.25 5.43
C LYS A 54 29.68 9.70 5.87
N PRO A 55 30.78 10.05 6.56
CA PRO A 55 31.21 11.44 6.59
C PRO A 55 31.51 11.82 5.13
N PRO A 56 30.90 12.88 4.58
CA PRO A 56 31.32 13.37 3.27
C PRO A 56 32.80 13.79 3.39
N PRO A 57 33.65 13.50 2.38
CA PRO A 57 34.98 14.10 2.35
C PRO A 57 34.80 15.62 2.45
N ALA A 58 35.65 16.27 3.25
CA ALA A 58 35.72 17.72 3.39
C ALA A 58 36.17 18.34 2.05
N VAL A 59 35.28 18.33 1.07
CA VAL A 59 35.39 19.15 -0.11
C VAL A 59 34.67 20.43 0.25
N GLU A 60 35.44 21.50 0.33
CA GLU A 60 34.98 22.85 0.62
C GLU A 60 34.06 23.32 -0.53
N CYS A 61 32.82 22.82 -0.53
CA CYS A 61 31.80 23.25 -1.47
C CYS A 61 31.40 24.67 -1.09
N LYS A 62 31.99 25.65 -1.78
CA LYS A 62 31.53 27.05 -1.75
C LYS A 62 30.16 27.15 -2.41
N LEU A 63 29.15 26.66 -1.71
CA LEU A 63 27.75 26.75 -2.10
C LEU A 63 27.29 28.18 -1.83
N TYR A 64 26.91 28.90 -2.87
CA TYR A 64 26.34 30.23 -2.71
C TYR A 64 25.06 30.12 -1.88
N VAL A 65 25.03 30.78 -0.71
CA VAL A 65 23.84 30.92 0.13
C VAL A 65 23.19 32.27 -0.17
N PRO A 66 21.97 32.28 -0.76
CA PRO A 66 21.22 33.50 -1.02
C PRO A 66 21.02 34.36 0.24
N PRO A 67 20.99 35.70 0.12
CA PRO A 67 21.03 36.64 1.26
C PRO A 67 19.95 36.37 2.31
N HIS A 68 18.73 36.04 1.88
CA HIS A 68 17.58 35.80 2.74
C HIS A 68 17.65 34.51 3.58
N LEU A 69 18.63 33.64 3.30
CA LEU A 69 18.83 32.36 3.99
C LEU A 69 20.01 32.38 4.99
N ARG A 70 20.75 33.49 5.09
CA ARG A 70 21.97 33.59 5.90
C ARG A 70 21.76 33.76 7.41
N GLY A 71 20.52 33.77 7.92
CA GLY A 71 20.25 34.15 9.31
C GLY A 71 19.00 33.53 9.95
N LYS A 72 18.64 32.29 9.63
CA LYS A 72 17.52 31.60 10.30
C LYS A 72 18.02 30.37 11.06
N ASP A 73 18.88 30.59 12.05
CA ASP A 73 19.18 29.64 13.11
C ASP A 73 18.59 30.17 14.43
N GLU A 74 17.26 30.16 14.54
CA GLU A 74 16.58 30.13 15.83
C GLU A 74 15.54 29.00 15.80
N THR A 75 15.81 28.00 16.62
CA THR A 75 14.91 26.90 16.95
C THR A 75 13.55 27.40 17.43
N PRO A 76 12.44 26.79 16.99
CA PRO A 76 11.29 26.62 17.86
C PRO A 76 11.14 25.13 18.19
N SER A 77 11.40 24.81 19.45
CA SER A 77 10.97 23.56 20.06
C SER A 77 9.45 23.46 19.97
N VAL A 78 8.93 22.59 19.11
CA VAL A 78 7.50 22.26 19.14
C VAL A 78 7.32 21.04 20.04
N LYS A 79 7.24 21.29 21.36
CA LYS A 79 6.52 20.38 22.26
C LYS A 79 5.07 20.34 21.76
N ARG A 80 4.61 19.18 21.31
CA ARG A 80 3.16 18.94 21.15
C ARG A 80 2.73 18.04 22.28
N ASP A 81 2.09 18.65 23.27
CA ASP A 81 1.29 17.97 24.27
C ASP A 81 0.29 17.05 23.58
N VAL A 82 0.50 15.74 23.74
CA VAL A 82 -0.47 14.70 23.37
C VAL A 82 -1.27 14.34 24.63
N ALA A 83 -1.77 15.36 25.32
CA ALA A 83 -2.71 15.19 26.41
C ALA A 83 -4.06 15.72 25.93
N ASP A 84 -5.08 14.90 26.10
CA ASP A 84 -6.49 15.29 26.11
C ASP A 84 -7.12 15.68 24.76
N ARG A 85 -7.20 14.70 23.86
CA ARG A 85 -8.38 14.60 22.96
C ARG A 85 -9.30 13.50 23.46
N LYS A 86 -9.92 13.72 24.63
CA LYS A 86 -11.14 12.96 24.98
C LYS A 86 -12.20 13.34 23.95
N ASN A 87 -12.54 12.38 23.10
CA ASN A 87 -13.70 12.46 22.23
C ASN A 87 -14.92 12.76 23.14
N PRO A 88 -15.75 13.78 22.85
CA PRO A 88 -16.92 14.11 23.67
C PRO A 88 -18.06 13.08 23.53
N CYS A 89 -17.79 11.92 22.93
CA CYS A 89 -18.73 10.84 22.78
C CYS A 89 -18.65 9.93 24.02
N PRO A 90 -19.78 9.61 24.67
CA PRO A 90 -19.79 8.64 25.76
C PRO A 90 -19.18 7.32 25.27
N ALA A 91 -18.37 6.68 26.11
CA ALA A 91 -17.70 5.42 25.79
C ALA A 91 -18.76 4.31 25.63
N ILE A 92 -19.06 3.96 24.38
CA ILE A 92 -20.06 2.93 24.01
C ILE A 92 -19.55 1.51 24.32
N VAL A 93 -18.23 1.34 24.40
CA VAL A 93 -17.54 0.08 24.63
C VAL A 93 -16.59 0.26 25.82
N SER A 94 -16.40 -0.78 26.62
CA SER A 94 -15.49 -0.71 27.77
C SER A 94 -14.03 -0.55 27.33
N GLU A 95 -13.20 0.12 28.13
CA GLU A 95 -11.78 0.37 27.81
C GLU A 95 -10.99 -0.93 27.54
N ILE A 96 -11.37 -2.03 28.22
CA ILE A 96 -10.75 -3.34 28.07
C ILE A 96 -11.13 -3.99 26.72
N GLU A 97 -12.39 -3.85 26.29
CA GLU A 97 -12.87 -4.36 25.01
C GLU A 97 -12.31 -3.56 23.84
N GLU A 98 -12.18 -2.24 23.99
CA GLU A 98 -11.54 -1.39 22.99
C GLU A 98 -10.06 -1.78 22.79
N SER A 99 -9.33 -1.98 23.89
CA SER A 99 -7.90 -2.35 23.85
C SER A 99 -7.68 -3.72 23.18
N THR A 100 -8.49 -4.72 23.51
CA THR A 100 -8.41 -6.05 22.90
C THR A 100 -8.79 -6.05 21.42
N LEU A 101 -9.73 -5.20 21.00
CA LEU A 101 -10.06 -4.99 19.60
C LEU A 101 -8.90 -4.36 18.83
N ARG A 102 -8.28 -3.32 19.38
CA ARG A 102 -7.09 -2.67 18.78
C ARG A 102 -5.95 -3.67 18.58
N GLU A 103 -5.67 -4.50 19.58
CA GLU A 103 -4.63 -5.53 19.51
C GLU A 103 -4.93 -6.60 18.45
N LYS A 104 -6.18 -7.11 18.40
CA LYS A 104 -6.59 -8.08 17.37
C LYS A 104 -6.47 -7.53 15.96
N VAL A 105 -6.83 -6.26 15.75
CA VAL A 105 -6.73 -5.59 14.46
C VAL A 105 -5.27 -5.42 14.06
N ARG A 106 -4.42 -4.96 14.98
CA ARG A 106 -2.97 -4.84 14.77
C ARG A 106 -2.36 -6.18 14.34
N ASN A 107 -2.66 -7.26 15.06
CA ASN A 107 -2.16 -8.60 14.73
C ASN A 107 -2.64 -9.06 13.35
N ARG A 108 -3.90 -8.78 12.99
CA ARG A 108 -4.45 -9.12 11.67
C ARG A 108 -3.79 -8.33 10.53
N ILE A 109 -3.52 -7.05 10.72
CA ILE A 109 -2.82 -6.21 9.72
C ILE A 109 -1.37 -6.67 9.55
N GLN A 110 -0.70 -7.03 10.65
CA GLN A 110 0.68 -7.51 10.63
C GLN A 110 0.83 -8.94 10.10
N ALA A 111 -0.16 -9.82 10.35
CA ALA A 111 -0.15 -11.21 9.91
C ALA A 111 -0.63 -11.41 8.47
N ARG A 112 -1.17 -10.37 7.81
CA ARG A 112 -1.47 -10.45 6.38
C ARG A 112 -0.13 -10.50 5.62
N PRO A 113 0.20 -11.61 4.93
CA PRO A 113 1.39 -11.64 4.09
C PRO A 113 1.27 -10.50 3.07
N GLU A 114 2.28 -9.64 3.08
CA GLU A 114 2.40 -8.54 2.14
C GLU A 114 2.36 -9.08 0.70
N GLU A 115 1.25 -8.90 -0.01
CA GLU A 115 1.36 -8.52 -1.42
C GLU A 115 1.96 -7.12 -1.44
N THR A 116 3.27 -7.08 -1.21
CA THR A 116 4.10 -5.90 -1.31
C THR A 116 4.00 -5.44 -2.76
N ILE A 117 3.10 -4.50 -3.04
CA ILE A 117 3.23 -3.62 -4.20
C ILE A 117 4.44 -2.74 -3.92
N THR A 118 5.61 -3.34 -4.12
CA THR A 118 6.91 -2.67 -4.09
C THR A 118 6.94 -1.78 -5.33
N PHE A 119 6.66 -0.50 -5.17
CA PHE A 119 7.18 0.50 -6.10
C PHE A 119 8.68 0.60 -5.83
N SER A 120 9.46 -0.30 -6.42
CA SER A 120 10.90 -0.11 -6.55
C SER A 120 11.16 0.80 -7.74
N PRO A 121 11.97 1.86 -7.59
CA PRO A 121 12.51 2.56 -8.74
C PRO A 121 13.47 1.59 -9.43
N THR A 122 13.19 1.32 -10.70
CA THR A 122 14.04 0.54 -11.60
C THR A 122 15.49 1.04 -11.54
N GLY A 123 16.40 0.18 -11.11
CA GLY A 123 17.82 0.45 -11.17
C GLY A 123 18.64 -0.57 -10.39
N LYS A 124 19.34 -1.42 -11.15
CA LYS A 124 20.48 -2.28 -10.79
C LYS A 124 20.15 -3.75 -10.49
N ASP A 125 20.23 -4.52 -11.56
CA ASP A 125 21.12 -5.68 -11.73
C ASP A 125 21.34 -6.54 -10.48
N SER A 126 20.42 -7.47 -10.27
CA SER A 126 20.67 -8.67 -9.46
C SER A 126 20.73 -9.87 -10.40
N VAL A 127 21.96 -10.29 -10.69
CA VAL A 127 22.28 -11.57 -11.33
C VAL A 127 21.83 -12.68 -10.38
N SER A 128 20.66 -13.26 -10.62
CA SER A 128 20.21 -14.50 -9.98
C SER A 128 20.18 -15.61 -11.04
N SER A 129 21.19 -16.47 -10.98
CA SER A 129 21.21 -17.86 -11.46
C SER A 129 20.25 -18.21 -12.61
N SER A 130 20.80 -18.18 -13.82
CA SER A 130 20.19 -18.60 -15.07
C SER A 130 19.89 -20.10 -15.10
N THR A 131 18.67 -20.48 -14.76
CA THR A 131 17.97 -21.46 -15.60
C THR A 131 16.99 -20.65 -16.47
N PRO A 132 16.95 -20.86 -17.79
CA PRO A 132 15.95 -20.19 -18.62
C PRO A 132 14.59 -20.71 -18.17
N SER A 133 13.86 -19.89 -17.40
CA SER A 133 12.47 -20.15 -17.05
C SER A 133 11.73 -20.35 -18.37
N ARG A 134 11.30 -21.60 -18.63
CA ARG A 134 10.63 -21.91 -19.88
C ARG A 134 9.32 -21.12 -19.92
N PRO A 135 8.93 -20.55 -21.07
CA PRO A 135 7.64 -19.89 -21.17
C PRO A 135 6.54 -20.89 -20.85
N ILE A 136 5.51 -20.45 -20.12
CA ILE A 136 4.37 -21.29 -19.74
C ILE A 136 3.61 -21.67 -21.01
N PHE A 137 3.39 -20.70 -21.91
CA PHE A 137 2.78 -20.92 -23.21
C PHE A 137 3.14 -19.79 -24.19
N LEU A 138 2.92 -20.06 -25.47
CA LEU A 138 3.01 -19.07 -26.54
C LEU A 138 1.59 -18.56 -26.85
N LEU A 139 1.39 -17.26 -26.75
CA LEU A 139 0.15 -16.57 -27.05
C LEU A 139 0.20 -16.07 -28.49
N ASN A 140 -0.65 -16.60 -29.36
CA ASN A 140 -0.83 -16.08 -30.70
C ASN A 140 -1.87 -14.94 -30.69
N LEU A 141 -1.43 -13.74 -31.06
CA LEU A 141 -2.26 -12.56 -31.13
C LEU A 141 -2.49 -12.16 -32.57
N LYS A 142 -3.75 -12.08 -32.98
CA LYS A 142 -4.13 -11.52 -34.27
C LYS A 142 -4.36 -10.01 -34.14
N LYS A 143 -3.59 -9.23 -34.88
CA LYS A 143 -3.77 -7.77 -34.97
C LYS A 143 -4.97 -7.41 -35.84
N ASN A 144 -5.47 -6.21 -35.66
CA ASN A 144 -6.45 -5.59 -36.56
C ASN A 144 -5.92 -5.41 -37.99
N THR A 145 -4.60 -5.30 -38.16
CA THR A 145 -3.92 -5.23 -39.47
C THR A 145 -3.86 -6.56 -40.22
N GLY A 146 -4.29 -7.67 -39.58
CA GLY A 146 -4.24 -9.03 -40.15
C GLY A 146 -2.98 -9.83 -39.80
N ASP A 147 -1.95 -9.18 -39.26
CA ASP A 147 -0.73 -9.86 -38.81
C ASP A 147 -0.95 -10.64 -37.52
N SER A 148 -0.32 -11.81 -37.40
CA SER A 148 -0.24 -12.56 -36.15
C SER A 148 1.11 -12.36 -35.47
N VAL A 149 1.11 -12.26 -34.14
CA VAL A 149 2.32 -12.16 -33.31
C VAL A 149 2.27 -13.21 -32.22
N ASP A 150 3.35 -13.97 -32.09
CA ASP A 150 3.53 -14.91 -30.99
C ASP A 150 4.25 -14.21 -29.83
N VAL A 151 3.64 -14.29 -28.65
CA VAL A 151 4.15 -13.72 -27.41
C VAL A 151 4.41 -14.85 -26.43
N ALA A 152 5.66 -15.01 -26.02
CA ALA A 152 6.02 -15.97 -24.98
C ALA A 152 5.61 -15.42 -23.62
N VAL A 153 4.67 -16.10 -22.95
CA VAL A 153 4.18 -15.72 -21.62
C VAL A 153 4.99 -16.44 -20.55
N MET A 154 5.58 -15.68 -19.64
CA MET A 154 6.44 -16.16 -18.55
C MET A 154 5.65 -16.30 -17.25
N SER A 155 6.17 -17.09 -16.30
CA SER A 155 5.57 -17.20 -14.95
C SER A 155 5.63 -15.92 -14.12
N THR A 156 6.54 -15.03 -14.46
CA THR A 156 6.68 -13.72 -13.83
C THR A 156 5.73 -12.67 -14.40
N ASP A 157 5.05 -12.98 -15.50
CA ASP A 157 4.23 -11.99 -16.19
C ASP A 157 2.89 -11.78 -15.49
N ASN A 158 2.57 -10.51 -15.25
CA ASN A 158 1.25 -10.13 -14.77
C ASN A 158 0.30 -9.93 -15.95
N ALA A 159 -0.80 -10.71 -15.99
CA ALA A 159 -1.78 -10.68 -17.08
C ALA A 159 -2.32 -9.28 -17.39
N ALA A 160 -2.61 -8.46 -16.37
CA ALA A 160 -3.13 -7.12 -16.58
C ALA A 160 -2.10 -6.18 -17.23
N ARG A 161 -0.83 -6.27 -16.79
CA ARG A 161 0.26 -5.48 -17.37
C ARG A 161 0.55 -5.93 -18.80
N LEU A 162 0.66 -7.23 -19.03
CA LEU A 162 0.93 -7.80 -20.35
C LEU A 162 -0.18 -7.44 -21.35
N ALA A 163 -1.45 -7.61 -20.98
CA ALA A 163 -2.57 -7.24 -21.83
C ALA A 163 -2.57 -5.73 -22.19
N LYS A 164 -2.28 -4.84 -21.22
CA LYS A 164 -2.23 -3.40 -21.48
C LYS A 164 -1.02 -3.02 -22.33
N GLU A 165 0.12 -3.69 -22.17
CA GLU A 165 1.29 -3.50 -23.01
C GLU A 165 1.02 -3.91 -24.46
N LEU A 166 0.46 -5.10 -24.66
CA LEU A 166 0.09 -5.61 -25.98
C LEU A 166 -0.97 -4.73 -26.64
N GLY A 167 -1.93 -4.24 -25.87
CA GLY A 167 -2.91 -3.27 -26.35
C GLY A 167 -2.29 -1.98 -26.86
N ARG A 168 -1.30 -1.41 -26.15
CA ARG A 168 -0.56 -0.23 -26.61
C ARG A 168 0.29 -0.51 -27.85
N LYS A 169 0.93 -1.68 -27.93
CA LYS A 169 1.79 -2.05 -29.06
C LYS A 169 1.02 -2.40 -30.33
N HIS A 170 -0.19 -2.95 -30.20
CA HIS A 170 -0.97 -3.46 -31.32
C HIS A 170 -2.27 -2.69 -31.57
N GLY A 171 -2.52 -1.63 -30.80
CA GLY A 171 -3.68 -0.76 -30.99
C GLY A 171 -5.02 -1.42 -30.65
N PHE A 172 -5.05 -2.29 -29.64
CA PHE A 172 -6.29 -2.89 -29.18
C PHE A 172 -7.16 -1.89 -28.41
N THR A 173 -8.48 -2.03 -28.55
CA THR A 173 -9.45 -1.28 -27.76
C THR A 173 -9.41 -1.68 -26.28
N ASP A 174 -9.95 -0.85 -25.40
CA ASP A 174 -9.93 -1.15 -23.95
C ASP A 174 -10.71 -2.44 -23.63
N ASP A 175 -11.83 -2.69 -24.32
CA ASP A 175 -12.59 -3.93 -24.20
C ASP A 175 -11.79 -5.16 -24.66
N GLN A 176 -11.08 -5.07 -25.78
CA GLN A 176 -10.19 -6.15 -26.25
C GLN A 176 -9.04 -6.40 -25.26
N CYS A 177 -8.47 -5.34 -24.67
CA CYS A 177 -7.45 -5.48 -23.62
C CYS A 177 -8.01 -6.17 -22.38
N ARG A 178 -9.26 -5.83 -21.99
CA ARG A 178 -9.95 -6.46 -20.86
C ARG A 178 -10.21 -7.95 -21.13
N MET A 179 -10.69 -8.28 -22.32
CA MET A 179 -10.91 -9.67 -22.73
C MET A 179 -9.59 -10.46 -22.73
N LEU A 180 -8.53 -9.89 -23.31
CA LEU A 180 -7.21 -10.49 -23.34
C LEU A 180 -6.66 -10.75 -21.94
N ARG A 181 -6.83 -9.81 -21.01
CA ARG A 181 -6.45 -9.98 -19.61
C ARG A 181 -7.15 -11.17 -18.98
N LEU A 182 -8.49 -11.27 -19.11
CA LEU A 182 -9.26 -12.36 -18.51
C LEU A 182 -8.85 -13.72 -19.08
N THR A 183 -8.58 -13.78 -20.39
CA THR A 183 -8.06 -14.99 -21.03
C THR A 183 -6.69 -15.37 -20.48
N LEU A 184 -5.78 -14.40 -20.32
CA LEU A 184 -4.46 -14.63 -19.75
C LEU A 184 -4.52 -15.10 -18.30
N GLU A 185 -5.36 -14.49 -17.46
CA GLU A 185 -5.55 -14.91 -16.06
C GLU A 185 -6.02 -16.37 -15.99
N ARG A 186 -7.02 -16.74 -16.80
CA ARG A 186 -7.53 -18.12 -16.88
C ARG A 186 -6.46 -19.11 -17.35
N GLU A 187 -5.72 -18.80 -18.42
CA GLU A 187 -4.70 -19.71 -18.96
C GLU A 187 -3.49 -19.84 -18.03
N LEU A 188 -3.12 -18.77 -17.33
CA LEU A 188 -2.06 -18.82 -16.32
C LEU A 188 -2.50 -19.66 -15.12
N GLU A 189 -3.72 -19.48 -14.60
CA GLU A 189 -4.26 -20.28 -13.49
C GLU A 189 -4.41 -21.76 -13.87
N ALA A 190 -4.83 -22.06 -15.10
CA ALA A 190 -4.96 -23.45 -15.56
C ALA A 190 -3.62 -24.19 -15.69
N ARG A 191 -2.52 -23.47 -15.91
CA ARG A 191 -1.20 -24.04 -16.21
C ARG A 191 -0.20 -23.87 -15.07
N LEU A 192 -0.46 -22.99 -14.12
CA LEU A 192 0.30 -22.87 -12.88
C LEU A 192 -0.26 -23.85 -11.85
N PRO A 193 0.52 -24.84 -11.38
CA PRO A 193 0.10 -25.68 -10.27
C PRO A 193 0.04 -24.84 -8.99
N SER A 194 -1.05 -24.98 -8.22
CA SER A 194 -1.25 -24.33 -6.92
C SER A 194 -0.23 -24.77 -5.87
#